data_AF-A0A3C0LA73-F1
#
_entry.id   AF-A0A3C0LA73-F1
#
_cell.length_a   1.000
_cell.length_b   1.000
_cell.length_c   1.000
_cell.angle_alpha   90.00
_cell.angle_beta   90.00
_cell.angle_gamma   90.00
#
_symmetry.space_group_name_H-M   'P 1'
#
loop_
_entity.id
_entity.type
_entity.pdbx_description
1 polymer ?
#
loop_
_entity_poly.entity_id
_entity_poly.type
_entity_poly.pdbx_seq_one_letter_code
_entity_poly.pdbx_strand_id
1 'polypeptide(L)' 'MNFKKEEDAKNMAKIVIDEERCKGCELCLAACPKHIIVMAEHFNKKGYHPAKQINPEQCTGCAFCAMTCPDVAIEVFK' A
#
# COMPACT_ATOMS: atom_id res chain seq x y z
N MET A 1 21.63 -3.52 26.69
CA MET A 1 21.07 -2.47 25.81
C MET A 1 20.36 -3.16 24.66
N ASN A 2 19.04 -3.03 24.54
CA ASN A 2 18.25 -3.02 23.29
C ASN A 2 16.75 -3.19 23.60
N PHE A 3 16.18 -2.19 24.29
CA PHE A 3 14.73 -2.07 24.52
C PHE A 3 14.03 -1.23 23.42
N LYS A 4 14.75 -0.78 22.38
CA LYS A 4 14.23 0.15 21.37
C LYS A 4 13.52 -0.49 20.17
N LYS A 5 13.56 -1.82 19.99
CA LYS A 5 12.97 -2.46 18.80
C LYS A 5 11.47 -2.76 18.90
N GLU A 6 10.90 -2.81 20.10
CA GLU A 6 9.49 -3.17 20.30
C GLU A 6 8.55 -1.95 20.38
N GLU A 7 9.08 -0.75 20.61
CA GLU A 7 8.27 0.46 20.81
C GLU A 7 7.90 1.17 19.49
N ASP A 8 8.66 0.94 18.42
CA ASP A 8 8.45 1.54 17.09
C ASP A 8 7.30 0.88 16.30
N ALA A 9 6.85 -0.31 16.71
CA ALA A 9 5.76 -1.04 16.05
C ALA A 9 4.37 -0.44 16.30
N LYS A 10 4.24 0.54 17.21
CA LYS A 10 2.93 1.00 17.71
C LYS A 10 2.23 2.04 16.83
N ASN A 11 2.91 2.70 15.89
CA ASN A 11 2.36 3.81 15.08
C ASN A 11 2.75 3.77 13.58
N MET A 12 3.11 2.61 13.03
CA MET A 12 3.48 2.54 11.60
C MET A 12 2.25 2.64 10.71
N ALA A 13 2.06 3.83 10.14
CA ALA A 13 1.09 4.02 9.07
C ALA A 13 1.35 3.02 7.94
N LYS A 14 0.30 2.42 7.40
CA LYS A 14 0.39 1.38 6.36
C LYS A 14 -0.84 1.40 5.46
N ILE A 15 -0.77 0.68 4.36
CA ILE A 15 -1.95 0.44 3.51
C ILE A 15 -2.22 -1.05 3.38
N VAL A 16 -3.49 -1.40 3.20
CA VAL A 16 -3.92 -2.74 2.82
C VAL A 16 -4.61 -2.63 1.47
N ILE A 17 -4.26 -3.52 0.55
CA ILE A 17 -4.80 -3.54 -0.81
C ILE A 17 -5.69 -4.77 -0.93
N ASP A 18 -6.95 -4.56 -1.26
CA ASP A 18 -7.89 -5.61 -1.62
C ASP A 18 -7.59 -6.08 -3.05
N GLU A 19 -6.89 -7.21 -3.17
CA GLU A 19 -6.51 -7.77 -4.47
C GLU A 19 -7.71 -8.18 -5.32
N GLU A 20 -8.86 -8.49 -4.73
CA GLU A 20 -10.07 -8.86 -5.50
C GLU A 20 -10.74 -7.63 -6.13
N ARG A 21 -10.52 -6.45 -5.56
CA ARG A 21 -10.99 -5.16 -6.11
C ARG A 21 -9.95 -4.48 -6.99
N CYS A 22 -8.67 -4.68 -6.72
CA CYS A 22 -7.59 -4.06 -7.48
C CYS A 22 -7.57 -4.56 -8.94
N LYS A 23 -7.58 -3.62 -9.89
CA LYS A 23 -7.52 -3.89 -11.34
C LYS A 23 -6.16 -3.61 -11.97
N GLY A 24 -5.13 -3.36 -11.16
CA GLY A 24 -3.77 -3.12 -11.65
C GLY A 24 -3.62 -1.90 -12.57
N CYS A 25 -4.41 -0.83 -12.37
CA CYS A 25 -4.39 0.36 -13.24
C CYS A 25 -3.21 1.32 -12.99
N GLU A 26 -2.32 1.00 -12.04
CA GLU A 26 -1.08 1.74 -11.73
C GLU A 26 -1.22 3.20 -11.26
N LEU A 27 -2.43 3.78 -11.19
CA LEU A 27 -2.64 5.16 -10.74
C LEU A 27 -2.05 5.45 -9.34
N CYS A 28 -2.08 4.46 -8.45
CA CYS A 28 -1.54 4.57 -7.10
C CYS A 28 0.00 4.67 -7.05
N LEU A 29 0.72 4.19 -8.08
CA LEU A 29 2.19 4.30 -8.16
C LEU A 29 2.61 5.76 -8.30
N ALA A 30 1.98 6.47 -9.24
CA ALA A 30 2.24 7.89 -9.48
C ALA A 30 1.75 8.77 -8.31
N ALA A 31 0.65 8.40 -7.66
CA ALA A 31 0.09 9.16 -6.55
C ALA A 31 0.88 9.01 -5.24
N CYS A 32 1.70 7.96 -5.09
CA CYS A 32 2.48 7.74 -3.88
C CYS A 32 3.72 8.65 -3.87
N PRO A 33 3.82 9.67 -3.00
CA PRO A 33 4.97 10.59 -2.98
C PRO A 33 6.25 9.94 -2.45
N LYS A 34 6.14 8.73 -1.89
CA LYS A 34 7.27 7.92 -1.41
C LYS A 34 7.67 6.82 -2.39
N HIS A 35 6.92 6.64 -3.48
CA HIS A 35 7.16 5.60 -4.48
C HIS A 35 7.29 4.20 -3.87
N ILE A 36 6.46 3.90 -2.86
CA ILE A 36 6.47 2.62 -2.12
C ILE A 36 5.32 1.69 -2.51
N ILE A 37 4.71 1.90 -3.68
CA ILE A 37 3.70 1.00 -4.25
C ILE A 37 4.27 0.46 -5.56
N VAL A 38 4.15 -0.85 -5.75
CA VAL A 38 4.60 -1.59 -6.95
C VAL A 38 3.49 -2.54 -7.40
N MET A 39 3.65 -3.14 -8.57
CA MET A 39 2.78 -4.21 -9.02
C MET A 39 3.32 -5.55 -8.53
N ALA A 40 2.44 -6.42 -8.03
CA ALA A 40 2.82 -7.77 -7.64
C ALA A 40 3.16 -8.62 -8.87
N GLU A 41 4.09 -9.55 -8.74
CA GLU A 41 4.47 -10.47 -9.83
C GLU A 41 3.38 -11.52 -10.12
N HIS A 42 2.50 -11.79 -9.14
CA HIS A 42 1.40 -12.74 -9.29
C HIS A 42 0.15 -12.08 -9.86
N PHE A 43 -0.75 -12.92 -10.38
CA PHE A 43 -2.09 -12.51 -10.79
C PHE A 43 -3.11 -12.76 -9.68
N ASN A 44 -4.08 -11.86 -9.52
CA ASN A 44 -5.29 -12.13 -8.74
C ASN A 44 -6.26 -13.04 -9.53
N LYS A 45 -7.41 -13.39 -8.94
CA LYS A 45 -8.42 -14.26 -9.57
C LYS A 45 -9.01 -13.71 -10.87
N LYS A 46 -8.86 -12.41 -11.13
CA LYS A 46 -9.36 -11.72 -12.33
C LYS A 46 -8.29 -11.54 -13.41
N GLY A 47 -7.07 -12.03 -13.18
CA GLY A 47 -5.96 -11.93 -14.13
C GLY A 47 -5.24 -10.58 -14.13
N TYR A 48 -5.41 -9.74 -13.11
CA TYR A 48 -4.63 -8.51 -12.95
C TYR A 48 -3.44 -8.76 -12.03
N HIS A 49 -2.34 -8.04 -12.27
CA HIS A 49 -1.32 -7.84 -11.25
C HIS A 49 -1.89 -6.83 -10.23
N PRO A 50 -2.15 -7.20 -8.97
CA PRO A 50 -2.61 -6.24 -7.99
C PRO A 50 -1.46 -5.34 -7.53
N ALA A 51 -1.79 -4.15 -7.06
CA ALA A 51 -0.82 -3.27 -6.41
C ALA A 51 -0.38 -3.86 -5.05
N LYS A 52 0.86 -3.57 -4.64
CA LYS A 52 1.47 -4.03 -3.40
C LYS A 52 2.27 -2.91 -2.76
N GLN A 53 2.18 -2.77 -1.44
CA GLN A 53 3.06 -1.90 -0.67
C GLN A 53 4.41 -2.56 -0.42
N ILE A 54 5.50 -1.82 -0.66
CA ILE A 54 6.85 -2.14 -0.20
C ILE A 54 7.26 -1.15 0.88
N ASN A 55 8.32 -1.44 1.64
CA ASN A 55 8.91 -0.50 2.61
C ASN A 55 7.85 0.20 3.51
N PRO A 56 6.98 -0.56 4.20
CA PRO A 56 5.87 0.01 4.96
C PRO A 56 6.32 1.02 6.03
N GLU A 57 7.55 0.92 6.53
CA GLU A 57 8.19 1.86 7.45
C GLU A 57 8.34 3.28 6.89
N GLN A 58 8.27 3.46 5.56
CA GLN A 58 8.34 4.76 4.90
C GLN A 58 6.96 5.36 4.62
N CYS A 59 5.88 4.62 4.88
CA CYS A 59 4.54 5.09 4.64
C CYS A 59 4.14 6.15 5.66
N THR A 60 3.59 7.26 5.19
CA THR A 60 3.17 8.39 6.03
C THR A 60 1.67 8.38 6.34
N GLY A 61 0.92 7.45 5.76
CA GLY A 61 -0.55 7.42 5.85
C GLY A 61 -1.23 8.61 5.17
N CYS A 62 -0.61 9.23 4.16
CA CYS A 62 -1.16 10.42 3.46
C CYS A 62 -2.42 10.16 2.62
N ALA A 63 -2.80 8.90 2.41
CA ALA A 63 -4.00 8.47 1.70
C ALA A 63 -4.13 8.86 0.22
N PHE A 64 -3.11 9.44 -0.43
CA PHE A 64 -3.16 9.77 -1.86
C PHE A 64 -3.43 8.56 -2.76
N CYS A 65 -2.86 7.40 -2.43
CA CYS A 65 -3.12 6.15 -3.14
C CYS A 65 -4.60 5.71 -3.03
N ALA A 66 -5.22 5.87 -1.86
CA ALA A 66 -6.63 5.53 -1.66
C ALA A 66 -7.55 6.52 -2.37
N MET A 67 -7.26 7.82 -2.30
CA MET A 67 -8.06 8.85 -2.98
C MET A 67 -8.01 8.76 -4.51
N THR A 68 -6.87 8.35 -5.08
CA THR A 68 -6.75 8.17 -6.54
C THR A 68 -7.35 6.84 -7.03
N CYS A 69 -7.58 5.88 -6.15
CA CYS A 69 -8.01 4.53 -6.55
C CYS A 69 -9.48 4.55 -7.03
N PRO A 70 -9.76 4.31 -8.32
CA PRO A 70 -11.13 4.37 -8.84
C PRO A 70 -11.99 3.21 -8.32
N ASP A 71 -11.38 2.10 -7.92
CA ASP A 71 -12.06 0.90 -7.44
C ASP A 71 -12.19 0.83 -5.91
N VAL A 72 -11.66 1.84 -5.20
CA VAL A 72 -11.62 1.91 -3.71
C VAL A 72 -11.04 0.62 -3.12
N ALA A 73 -9.92 0.17 -3.70
CA ALA A 73 -9.24 -1.08 -3.35
C ALA A 73 -8.16 -0.91 -2.27
N ILE A 74 -7.96 0.29 -1.71
CA ILE A 74 -6.86 0.60 -0.79
C ILE A 74 -7.43 1.19 0.50
N GLU A 75 -7.15 0.54 1.62
CA GLU A 75 -7.43 1.02 2.96
C GLU A 75 -6.15 1.57 3.61
N VAL A 76 -6.25 2.65 4.37
CA VAL A 76 -5.11 3.36 4.97
C VAL A 76 -5.24 3.32 6.49
N PHE A 77 -4.20 2.86 7.16
CA PHE A 77 -4.09 2.80 8.62
C PHE A 77 -3.01 3.78 9.07
N LYS A 78 -3.22 4.47 10.18
CA LYS A 78 -2.31 5.45 10.73
C LYS A 78 -2.33 5.41 12.26
#